data_AF-A0A2Z6PHZ7-F1
#
_entry.id   AF-A0A2Z6PHZ7-F1
#
_cell.length_a   1.000
_cell.length_b   1.000
_cell.length_c   1.000
_cell.angle_alpha   90.00
_cell.angle_beta   90.00
_cell.angle_gamma   90.00
#
_symmetry.space_group_name_H-M   'P 1'
#
loop_
_entity.id
_entity.type
_entity.pdbx_description
1 polymer ?
#
loop_
_entity_poly.entity_id
_entity_poly.type
_entity_poly.pdbx_seq_one_letter_code
_entity_poly.pdbx_strand_id
1 'polypeptide(L)'
;MMGRIFTCSALSSFDTDIPCPRCGDGSQTRTHGVFSSCLDCFLSGGELYLYQYGVSYAVFIAQARGGTCTLASSDPTEEVLHRAFYLLENGFGDYHVSKNNCEDFAIYCKTGLRVTAEDSSVGGSGQAASIVAGAKTTFWSALPYLVSSSIGMTVNCGTYFLRRLSSDIGYRSGVTKVPVEKLFEMAKAEN
;
A
#
# COMPACT_ATOMS: atom_id res chain seq x y z
N MET A 1 17.92 9.63 15.42
CA MET A 1 17.97 8.29 14.79
C MET A 1 16.77 8.20 13.86
N MET A 2 16.96 8.35 12.55
CA MET A 2 15.84 8.51 11.59
C MET A 2 15.09 7.18 11.40
N GLY A 3 13.84 7.11 11.86
CA GLY A 3 12.94 5.99 11.60
C GLY A 3 12.52 5.97 10.14
N ARG A 4 13.02 4.99 9.38
CA ARG A 4 12.55 4.67 8.02
C ARG A 4 11.68 3.41 8.14
N ILE A 5 10.40 3.54 7.77
CA ILE A 5 9.45 2.42 7.72
C ILE A 5 9.64 1.74 6.35
N PHE A 6 9.80 0.42 6.36
CA PHE A 6 9.91 -0.42 5.17
C PHE A 6 8.73 -1.40 5.14
N THR A 7 8.13 -1.61 3.97
CA THR A 7 7.06 -2.59 3.74
C THR A 7 7.58 -3.77 2.94
N CYS A 8 7.36 -4.98 3.44
CA CYS A 8 7.70 -6.23 2.77
C CYS A 8 6.70 -7.28 3.26
N SER A 9 6.18 -8.05 2.32
CA SER A 9 5.24 -9.14 2.56
C SER A 9 6.03 -10.44 2.66
N ALA A 10 6.79 -10.63 3.73
CA ALA A 10 7.50 -11.89 3.96
C ALA A 10 6.80 -12.68 5.08
N LEU A 11 6.31 -13.88 4.75
CA LEU A 11 6.01 -14.90 5.78
C LEU A 11 7.35 -15.24 6.43
N SER A 12 7.54 -14.88 7.70
CA SER A 12 8.76 -15.17 8.43
C SER A 12 8.84 -16.68 8.73
N SER A 13 9.35 -17.49 7.80
CA SER A 13 9.84 -18.84 8.11
C SER A 13 11.31 -18.75 8.49
N PHE A 14 11.60 -18.42 9.75
CA PHE A 14 12.94 -18.64 10.29
C PHE A 14 13.00 -20.03 10.89
N ASP A 15 13.65 -20.93 10.15
CA ASP A 15 14.13 -22.23 10.63
C ASP A 15 15.59 -22.04 11.07
N THR A 16 15.77 -21.36 12.20
CA THR A 16 17.06 -21.30 12.90
C THR A 16 16.80 -21.41 14.39
N ASP A 17 17.29 -22.47 15.02
CA ASP A 17 17.12 -22.83 16.44
C ASP A 17 17.63 -21.76 17.45
N ILE A 18 18.12 -20.60 16.97
CA ILE A 18 18.64 -19.50 17.81
C ILE A 18 17.73 -18.27 17.64
N PRO A 19 16.99 -17.84 18.68
CA PRO A 19 16.14 -16.66 18.61
C PRO A 19 16.98 -15.39 18.43
N CYS A 20 16.46 -14.45 17.63
CA CYS A 20 17.14 -13.18 17.38
C CYS A 20 17.29 -12.40 18.71
N PRO A 21 18.50 -11.94 19.08
CA PRO A 21 18.70 -11.23 20.34
C PRO A 21 17.94 -9.89 20.41
N ARG A 22 17.51 -9.34 19.27
CA ARG A 22 16.68 -8.11 19.20
C ARG A 22 15.18 -8.39 19.19
N CYS A 23 14.74 -9.50 18.61
CA CYS A 23 13.32 -9.82 18.45
C CYS A 23 12.81 -10.85 19.47
N GLY A 24 13.70 -11.50 20.22
CA GLY A 24 13.34 -12.59 21.13
C GLY A 24 12.72 -13.78 20.40
N ASP A 25 11.78 -14.44 21.07
CA ASP A 25 11.01 -15.59 20.56
C ASP A 25 9.88 -15.20 19.57
N GLY A 26 9.70 -13.90 19.29
CA GLY A 26 8.72 -13.39 18.34
C GLY A 26 7.25 -13.69 18.71
N SER A 27 6.97 -14.17 19.92
CA SER A 27 5.62 -14.55 20.37
C SER A 27 4.84 -13.34 20.91
N GLN A 28 5.54 -12.33 21.45
CA GLN A 28 4.94 -11.20 22.16
C GLN A 28 4.36 -10.10 21.25
N THR A 29 4.68 -10.10 19.95
CA THR A 29 4.31 -9.01 19.02
C THR A 29 3.28 -9.41 17.96
N ARG A 30 2.61 -10.56 18.09
CA ARG A 30 1.71 -11.14 17.06
C ARG A 30 0.21 -10.93 17.33
N THR A 31 -0.17 -10.04 18.24
CA THR A 31 -1.52 -10.09 18.83
C THR A 31 -2.62 -9.46 17.96
N HIS A 32 -2.31 -8.53 17.04
CA HIS A 32 -3.34 -7.75 16.33
C HIS A 32 -3.08 -7.51 14.82
N GLY A 33 -2.36 -8.42 14.15
CA GLY A 33 -2.13 -8.36 12.70
C GLY A 33 -1.01 -7.41 12.26
N VAL A 34 -0.58 -6.48 13.13
CA VAL A 34 0.64 -5.69 12.99
C VAL A 34 1.70 -6.26 13.93
N PHE A 35 2.95 -6.38 13.47
CA PHE A 35 4.06 -6.83 14.30
C PHE A 35 5.31 -5.98 14.07
N SER A 36 6.20 -5.96 15.06
CA SER A 36 7.49 -5.27 15.01
C SER A 36 8.63 -6.29 14.97
N SER A 37 9.68 -6.00 14.20
CA SER A 37 10.88 -6.82 14.10
C SER A 37 12.11 -5.95 13.80
N CYS A 38 13.30 -6.52 13.99
CA CYS A 38 14.52 -5.91 13.46
C CYS A 38 14.57 -6.04 11.93
N LEU A 39 15.33 -5.16 11.29
CA LEU A 39 15.44 -5.13 9.84
C LEU A 39 16.00 -6.44 9.27
N ASP A 40 16.97 -7.05 9.94
CA ASP A 40 17.59 -8.30 9.46
C ASP A 40 16.59 -9.45 9.42
N CYS A 41 15.79 -9.61 10.49
CA CYS A 41 14.71 -10.59 10.54
C CYS A 41 13.61 -10.26 9.54
N PHE A 42 13.30 -8.99 9.32
CA PHE A 42 12.32 -8.61 8.31
C PHE A 42 12.78 -8.95 6.88
N LEU A 43 14.06 -8.72 6.58
CA LEU A 43 14.60 -8.96 5.25
C LEU A 43 14.79 -10.43 4.94
N SER A 44 15.23 -11.23 5.91
CA SER A 44 15.57 -12.64 5.69
C SER A 44 16.51 -12.82 4.47
N GLY A 45 17.50 -11.91 4.34
CA GLY A 45 18.43 -11.89 3.20
C GLY A 45 17.89 -11.23 1.93
N GLY A 46 16.67 -10.70 1.93
CA GLY A 46 16.09 -9.92 0.83
C GLY A 46 16.61 -8.48 0.74
N GLU A 47 16.20 -7.78 -0.32
CA GLU A 47 16.54 -6.37 -0.57
C GLU A 47 15.36 -5.44 -0.28
N LEU A 48 15.67 -4.18 0.03
CA LEU A 48 14.69 -3.12 0.23
C LEU A 48 14.62 -2.19 -0.95
N TYR A 49 13.39 -1.90 -1.38
CA TYR A 49 13.11 -0.74 -2.20
C TYR A 49 12.54 0.38 -1.34
N LEU A 50 13.06 1.59 -1.49
CA LEU A 50 12.55 2.75 -0.76
C LEU A 50 11.39 3.40 -1.52
N TYR A 51 10.20 3.32 -0.92
CA TYR A 51 9.03 4.02 -1.43
C TYR A 51 9.17 5.54 -1.25
N GLN A 52 8.88 6.30 -2.29
CA GLN A 52 9.05 7.76 -2.31
C GLN A 52 7.73 8.50 -2.05
N TYR A 53 7.76 9.46 -1.14
CA TYR A 53 6.61 10.29 -0.77
C TYR A 53 6.82 11.72 -1.28
N GLY A 54 5.74 12.40 -1.65
CA GLY A 54 5.76 13.81 -2.08
C GLY A 54 6.55 14.03 -3.37
N VAL A 55 6.57 13.04 -4.27
CA VAL A 55 7.29 13.19 -5.54
C VAL A 55 6.58 14.18 -6.45
N SER A 56 7.31 14.79 -7.38
CA SER A 56 6.68 15.63 -8.41
C SER A 56 5.91 14.77 -9.43
N TYR A 57 4.95 15.36 -10.13
CA TYR A 57 4.24 14.68 -11.23
C TYR A 57 5.19 14.10 -12.28
N ALA A 58 6.29 14.80 -12.60
CA ALA A 58 7.28 14.32 -13.55
C ALA A 58 7.96 13.03 -13.06
N VAL A 59 8.33 12.97 -11.77
CA VAL A 59 8.93 11.76 -11.16
C VAL A 59 7.90 10.63 -11.09
N PHE A 60 6.66 10.94 -10.73
CA PHE A 60 5.57 9.96 -10.66
C PHE A 60 5.29 9.32 -12.03
N ILE A 61 5.25 10.11 -13.11
CA ILE A 61 5.05 9.63 -14.47
C ILE A 61 6.27 8.85 -14.96
N ALA A 62 7.49 9.31 -14.66
CA ALA A 62 8.72 8.64 -15.08
C ALA A 62 8.87 7.24 -14.44
N GLN A 63 8.36 7.04 -13.23
CA GLN A 63 8.34 5.74 -12.59
C GLN A 63 7.20 4.90 -13.15
N ALA A 64 7.41 4.19 -14.26
CA ALA A 64 6.36 3.39 -14.91
C ALA A 64 5.76 2.28 -14.02
N ARG A 65 6.50 1.79 -13.02
CA ARG A 65 6.04 0.72 -12.11
C ARG A 65 5.22 1.30 -10.95
N GLY A 66 4.01 0.78 -10.74
CA GLY A 66 3.19 1.10 -9.57
C GLY A 66 3.83 0.66 -8.27
N GLY A 67 3.40 1.24 -7.15
CA GLY A 67 3.87 0.83 -5.82
C GLY A 67 5.30 1.27 -5.47
N THR A 68 5.86 2.29 -6.15
CA THR A 68 7.21 2.82 -5.88
C THR A 68 7.22 4.25 -5.33
N CYS A 69 6.17 5.02 -5.61
CA CYS A 69 6.04 6.41 -5.16
C CYS A 69 4.59 6.88 -5.09
N THR A 70 4.37 7.95 -4.34
CA THR A 70 3.10 8.70 -4.27
C THR A 70 3.33 10.21 -4.35
N LEU A 71 2.33 10.95 -4.84
CA LEU A 71 2.32 12.41 -4.78
C LEU A 71 2.04 12.92 -3.36
N ALA A 72 1.47 12.09 -2.48
CA ALA A 72 1.20 12.45 -1.09
C ALA A 72 2.50 12.65 -0.29
N SER A 73 2.60 13.78 0.40
CA SER A 73 3.74 14.05 1.27
C SER A 73 3.67 13.22 2.55
N SER A 74 4.85 12.85 3.08
CA SER A 74 4.94 12.23 4.39
C SER A 74 4.74 13.28 5.48
N ASP A 75 4.04 12.89 6.54
CA ASP A 75 3.99 13.63 7.80
C ASP A 75 5.34 13.60 8.53
N PRO A 76 5.54 14.47 9.56
CA PRO A 76 6.70 14.46 10.42
C PRO A 76 6.93 13.09 11.09
N THR A 77 8.19 12.79 11.41
CA THR A 77 8.59 11.48 11.97
C THR A 77 7.84 11.14 13.26
N GLU A 78 7.63 12.11 14.16
CA GLU A 78 6.85 11.92 15.38
C GLU A 78 5.42 11.44 15.11
N GLU A 79 4.69 12.06 14.16
CA GLU A 79 3.33 11.62 13.81
C GLU A 79 3.34 10.21 13.19
N VAL A 80 4.33 9.94 12.33
CA VAL A 80 4.50 8.64 11.69
C VAL A 80 4.74 7.54 12.71
N LEU A 81 5.66 7.77 13.65
CA LEU A 81 5.98 6.82 14.72
C LEU A 81 4.80 6.64 15.67
N HIS A 82 4.13 7.73 16.04
CA HIS A 82 2.94 7.68 16.88
C HIS A 82 1.88 6.74 16.29
N ARG A 83 1.57 6.89 15.00
CA ARG A 83 0.63 5.99 14.31
C ARG A 83 1.10 4.55 14.28
N ALA A 84 2.36 4.31 13.94
CA ALA A 84 2.91 2.97 13.82
C ALA A 84 2.89 2.21 15.15
N PHE A 85 3.29 2.86 16.25
CA PHE A 85 3.26 2.26 17.59
C PHE A 85 1.84 2.07 18.11
N TYR A 86 0.95 3.05 17.90
CA TYR A 86 -0.45 2.89 18.28
C TYR A 86 -1.10 1.69 17.58
N LEU A 87 -0.87 1.51 16.28
CA LEU A 87 -1.44 0.40 15.51
C LEU A 87 -0.73 -0.94 15.76
N LEU A 88 0.52 -0.92 16.25
CA LEU A 88 1.17 -2.12 16.74
C LEU A 88 0.45 -2.68 17.98
N GLU A 89 0.00 -1.80 18.87
CA GLU A 89 -0.70 -2.19 20.10
C GLU A 89 -2.19 -2.49 19.87
N ASN A 90 -2.84 -1.74 18.97
CA ASN A 90 -4.30 -1.80 18.78
C ASN A 90 -4.73 -2.56 17.52
N GLY A 91 -3.78 -2.91 16.64
CA GLY A 91 -4.03 -3.53 15.34
C GLY A 91 -4.35 -2.52 14.23
N PHE A 92 -4.61 -3.02 13.03
CA PHE A 92 -5.03 -2.20 11.87
C PHE A 92 -6.30 -2.75 11.19
N GLY A 93 -7.07 -3.58 11.90
CA GLY A 93 -8.20 -4.30 11.32
C GLY A 93 -7.79 -5.52 10.51
N ASP A 94 -8.78 -6.16 9.86
CA ASP A 94 -8.58 -7.42 9.15
C ASP A 94 -7.77 -7.21 7.86
N TYR A 95 -6.75 -8.05 7.68
CA TYR A 95 -5.89 -7.99 6.52
C TYR A 95 -6.56 -8.62 5.30
N HIS A 96 -6.71 -7.87 4.20
CA HIS A 96 -7.07 -8.42 2.89
C HIS A 96 -6.05 -8.00 1.83
N VAL A 97 -5.66 -8.92 0.95
CA VAL A 97 -4.61 -8.64 -0.07
C VAL A 97 -4.95 -7.44 -0.96
N SER A 98 -6.24 -7.21 -1.23
CA SER A 98 -6.72 -6.12 -2.09
C SER A 98 -7.06 -4.82 -1.35
N LYS A 99 -7.28 -4.87 -0.03
CA LYS A 99 -7.75 -3.75 0.80
C LYS A 99 -7.27 -3.94 2.24
N ASN A 100 -6.86 -2.87 2.91
CA ASN A 100 -6.33 -2.95 4.27
C ASN A 100 -5.09 -3.87 4.35
N ASN A 101 -4.21 -3.79 3.34
CA ASN A 101 -2.99 -4.57 3.25
C ASN A 101 -1.76 -3.79 3.78
N CYS A 102 -0.57 -4.34 3.54
CA CYS A 102 0.71 -3.72 3.95
C CYS A 102 0.93 -2.33 3.35
N GLU A 103 0.48 -2.11 2.10
CA GLU A 103 0.58 -0.81 1.42
C GLU A 103 -0.34 0.21 2.08
N ASP A 104 -1.60 -0.16 2.33
CA ASP A 104 -2.58 0.71 3.01
C ASP A 104 -2.08 1.09 4.42
N PHE A 105 -1.54 0.13 5.17
CA PHE A 105 -0.95 0.36 6.48
C PHE A 105 0.19 1.39 6.43
N ALA A 106 1.15 1.21 5.51
CA ALA A 106 2.30 2.09 5.43
C ALA A 106 1.95 3.48 4.87
N ILE A 107 1.05 3.55 3.89
CA ILE A 107 0.54 4.83 3.39
C ILE A 107 -0.17 5.58 4.51
N TYR A 108 -1.04 4.92 5.28
CA TYR A 108 -1.71 5.54 6.41
C TYR A 108 -0.72 5.98 7.50
N CYS A 109 0.23 5.12 7.88
CA CYS A 109 1.26 5.47 8.86
C CYS A 109 2.11 6.66 8.39
N LYS A 110 2.33 6.83 7.09
CA LYS A 110 3.19 7.90 6.55
C LYS A 110 2.45 9.20 6.25
N THR A 111 1.16 9.16 5.93
CA THR A 111 0.41 10.33 5.43
C THR A 111 -0.83 10.67 6.28
N GLY A 112 -1.31 9.72 7.08
CA GLY A 112 -2.56 9.83 7.84
C GLY A 112 -3.81 9.81 6.99
N LEU A 113 -3.67 9.58 5.69
CA LEU A 113 -4.74 9.63 4.71
C LEU A 113 -5.44 8.28 4.63
N ARG A 114 -6.78 8.30 4.64
CA ARG A 114 -7.63 7.15 4.31
C ARG A 114 -8.61 7.54 3.21
N VAL A 115 -8.92 6.55 2.39
CA VAL A 115 -9.98 6.62 1.38
C VAL A 115 -11.32 6.49 2.08
N THR A 116 -12.28 7.38 1.80
CA THR A 116 -13.63 7.30 2.34
C THR A 116 -14.40 6.13 1.70
N ALA A 117 -15.35 5.54 2.44
CA ALA A 117 -16.13 4.39 1.99
C ALA A 117 -16.86 4.62 0.65
N GLU A 118 -17.29 5.86 0.38
CA GLU A 118 -18.00 6.25 -0.86
C GLU A 118 -17.17 6.02 -2.13
N ASP A 119 -15.85 6.16 -2.06
CA ASP A 119 -14.91 5.99 -3.19
C ASP A 119 -14.10 4.67 -3.11
N SER A 120 -14.49 3.76 -2.21
CA SER A 120 -13.81 2.47 -1.96
C SER A 120 -14.22 1.34 -2.94
N SER A 121 -15.05 1.65 -3.94
CA SER A 121 -15.47 0.73 -5.00
C SER A 121 -14.35 0.42 -6.01
N VAL A 122 -13.30 1.24 -6.03
CA VAL A 122 -12.08 1.03 -6.82
C VAL A 122 -10.95 0.68 -5.85
N GLY A 123 -10.39 -0.54 -5.97
CA GLY A 123 -9.34 -1.05 -5.07
C GLY A 123 -8.24 -0.02 -4.79
N GLY A 124 -8.00 0.28 -3.51
CA GLY A 124 -7.18 1.40 -3.04
C GLY A 124 -5.67 1.20 -3.12
N SER A 125 -5.20 -0.02 -3.38
CA SER A 125 -3.77 -0.30 -3.49
C SER A 125 -3.25 0.00 -4.91
N GLY A 126 -2.08 0.64 -5.00
CA GLY A 126 -1.40 0.90 -6.26
C GLY A 126 -1.04 -0.37 -7.01
N GLN A 127 -0.99 -1.52 -6.31
CA GLN A 127 -0.82 -2.85 -6.89
C GLN A 127 -2.12 -3.47 -7.43
N ALA A 128 -3.30 -3.14 -6.89
CA ALA A 128 -4.58 -3.66 -7.37
C ALA A 128 -5.09 -2.97 -8.64
N ALA A 129 -4.55 -1.79 -8.99
CA ALA A 129 -4.80 -1.15 -10.28
C ALA A 129 -4.38 -2.03 -11.49
N SER A 130 -3.56 -3.07 -11.26
CA SER A 130 -3.12 -4.02 -12.29
C SER A 130 -4.06 -5.20 -12.55
N ILE A 131 -5.18 -5.38 -11.83
CA ILE A 131 -6.06 -6.54 -12.04
C ILE A 131 -7.54 -6.12 -12.11
N VAL A 132 -7.94 -5.42 -13.17
CA VAL A 132 -9.23 -5.63 -13.86
C VAL A 132 -9.06 -5.18 -15.32
N ALA A 133 -8.50 -6.06 -16.14
CA ALA A 133 -8.59 -6.00 -17.60
C ALA A 133 -8.79 -7.43 -18.10
N GLY A 134 -9.93 -8.04 -17.75
CA GLY A 134 -10.19 -9.41 -18.15
C GLY A 134 -11.31 -10.08 -17.37
N ALA A 135 -12.53 -9.58 -17.48
CA ALA A 135 -13.73 -10.43 -17.47
C ALA A 135 -14.97 -9.58 -17.77
N LYS A 136 -15.72 -10.01 -18.80
CA LYS A 136 -17.12 -9.65 -19.13
C LYS A 136 -17.35 -8.42 -20.02
N THR A 137 -17.00 -8.56 -21.30
CA THR A 137 -17.93 -8.16 -22.37
C THR A 137 -18.04 -9.30 -23.37
N THR A 138 -19.02 -10.16 -23.15
CA THR A 138 -19.53 -11.04 -24.20
C THR A 138 -20.03 -10.15 -25.35
N PHE A 139 -19.62 -10.47 -26.57
CA PHE A 139 -20.09 -9.92 -27.86
C PHE A 139 -19.40 -8.65 -28.41
N TRP A 140 -18.29 -8.81 -29.14
CA TRP A 140 -18.19 -8.48 -30.58
C TRP A 140 -16.88 -9.04 -31.17
N SER A 141 -17.00 -9.83 -32.23
CA SER A 141 -15.96 -10.63 -32.90
C SER A 141 -14.95 -9.83 -33.74
N ALA A 142 -14.51 -8.64 -33.28
CA ALA A 142 -13.53 -7.81 -33.99
C ALA A 142 -12.28 -7.45 -33.18
N LEU A 143 -12.11 -8.01 -31.96
CA LEU A 143 -11.02 -7.64 -31.06
C LEU A 143 -9.60 -8.15 -31.43
N PRO A 144 -9.36 -9.18 -32.26
CA PRO A 144 -7.98 -9.60 -32.55
C PRO A 144 -7.15 -8.54 -33.30
N TYR A 145 -7.79 -7.57 -33.96
CA TYR A 145 -7.10 -6.56 -34.77
C TYR A 145 -6.69 -5.30 -34.01
N LEU A 146 -7.26 -5.04 -32.83
CA LEU A 146 -6.85 -3.88 -32.00
C LEU A 146 -5.68 -4.17 -31.07
N VAL A 147 -5.35 -5.45 -30.84
CA VAL A 147 -4.20 -5.86 -30.01
C VAL A 147 -2.90 -5.92 -30.82
N SER A 148 -2.96 -5.89 -32.17
CA SER A 148 -1.80 -6.05 -33.04
C SER A 148 -1.29 -4.74 -33.70
N SER A 149 -1.84 -3.58 -33.33
CA SER A 149 -1.41 -2.27 -33.85
C SER A 149 -0.64 -1.48 -32.78
N SER A 150 0.40 -0.75 -33.19
CA SER A 150 1.15 0.21 -32.35
C SER A 150 0.24 1.22 -31.65
N ILE A 151 -0.96 1.46 -32.18
CA ILE A 151 -1.99 2.31 -31.58
C ILE A 151 -2.60 1.65 -30.32
N GLY A 152 -2.85 0.34 -30.31
CA GLY A 152 -3.46 -0.38 -29.19
C GLY A 152 -2.57 -0.42 -27.93
N MET A 153 -1.25 -0.51 -28.11
CA MET A 153 -0.28 -0.40 -27.01
C MET A 153 -0.25 1.00 -26.38
N THR A 154 -0.37 2.06 -27.19
CA THR A 154 -0.39 3.44 -26.65
C THR A 154 -1.67 3.76 -25.87
N VAL A 155 -2.83 3.21 -26.26
CA VAL A 155 -4.09 3.42 -25.51
C VAL A 155 -4.04 2.73 -24.14
N ASN A 156 -3.49 1.51 -24.06
CA ASN A 156 -3.31 0.79 -22.79
C ASN A 156 -2.28 1.46 -21.87
N CYS A 157 -1.23 2.05 -22.44
CA CYS A 157 -0.22 2.78 -21.67
C CYS A 157 -0.78 4.08 -21.07
N GLY A 158 -1.47 4.89 -21.88
CA GLY A 158 -2.08 6.14 -21.42
C GLY A 158 -3.17 5.93 -20.37
N THR A 159 -4.04 4.94 -20.58
CA THR A 159 -5.09 4.58 -19.60
C THR A 159 -4.51 4.05 -18.30
N TYR A 160 -3.42 3.27 -18.34
CA TYR A 160 -2.71 2.83 -17.13
C TYR A 160 -2.20 4.02 -16.31
N PHE A 161 -1.51 4.97 -16.95
CA PHE A 161 -0.96 6.15 -16.25
C PHE A 161 -2.07 7.03 -15.67
N LEU A 162 -3.14 7.28 -16.41
CA LEU A 162 -4.29 8.03 -15.91
C LEU A 162 -4.96 7.32 -14.74
N ARG A 163 -5.18 6.00 -14.84
CA ARG A 163 -5.75 5.21 -13.76
C ARG A 163 -4.86 5.27 -12.52
N ARG A 164 -3.56 5.03 -12.68
CA ARG A 164 -2.59 5.11 -11.59
C ARG A 164 -2.57 6.48 -10.93
N LEU A 165 -2.57 7.55 -11.72
CA LEU A 165 -2.62 8.92 -11.20
C LEU A 165 -3.93 9.16 -10.43
N SER A 166 -5.07 8.77 -11.01
CA SER A 166 -6.39 8.92 -10.39
C SER A 166 -6.57 8.09 -9.11
N SER A 167 -5.82 7.00 -8.97
CA SER A 167 -5.83 6.13 -7.79
C SER A 167 -4.80 6.57 -6.73
N ASP A 168 -3.84 7.43 -7.07
CA ASP A 168 -2.83 7.91 -6.11
C ASP A 168 -3.49 8.69 -4.97
N ILE A 169 -3.11 8.38 -3.73
CA ILE A 169 -3.72 8.98 -2.55
C ILE A 169 -3.44 10.48 -2.43
N GLY A 170 -2.39 10.98 -3.08
CA GLY A 170 -2.09 12.41 -3.16
C GLY A 170 -2.85 13.17 -4.24
N TYR A 171 -3.57 12.48 -5.14
CA TYR A 171 -4.31 13.09 -6.24
C TYR A 171 -5.82 12.84 -6.19
N ARG A 172 -6.25 11.67 -5.75
CA ARG A 172 -7.67 11.26 -5.77
C ARG A 172 -8.55 12.17 -4.89
N SER A 173 -9.81 12.30 -5.28
CA SER A 173 -10.86 12.82 -4.40
C SER A 173 -11.24 11.78 -3.33
N GLY A 174 -11.97 12.21 -2.29
CA GLY A 174 -12.50 11.29 -1.27
C GLY A 174 -11.44 10.75 -0.31
N VAL A 175 -10.44 11.57 0.02
CA VAL A 175 -9.41 11.21 1.00
C VAL A 175 -9.47 12.19 2.16
N THR A 176 -9.45 11.65 3.38
CA THR A 176 -9.48 12.44 4.60
C THR A 176 -8.30 12.06 5.49
N LYS A 177 -7.75 13.07 6.19
CA LYS A 177 -6.74 12.83 7.21
C LYS A 177 -7.46 12.39 8.49
N VAL A 178 -7.14 11.19 8.96
CA VAL A 178 -7.84 10.56 10.09
C VAL A 178 -6.84 10.37 11.25
N PRO A 179 -7.13 10.91 12.45
CA PRO A 179 -6.36 10.61 13.66
C PRO A 179 -6.42 9.11 13.98
N VAL A 180 -5.33 8.56 14.49
CA VAL A 180 -5.18 7.11 14.65
C VAL A 180 -6.09 6.53 15.73
N GLU A 181 -6.44 7.35 16.71
CA GLU A 181 -7.35 7.02 17.79
C GLU A 181 -8.80 6.86 17.29
N LYS A 182 -9.15 7.54 16.20
CA LYS A 182 -10.49 7.49 15.60
C LYS A 182 -10.61 6.48 14.46
N LEU A 183 -9.52 5.78 14.13
CA LEU A 183 -9.46 4.89 12.98
C LEU A 183 -10.50 3.76 13.06
N PHE A 184 -10.74 3.23 14.26
CA PHE A 184 -11.71 2.16 14.50
C PHE A 184 -13.15 2.65 14.67
N GLU A 185 -13.35 3.89 15.12
CA GLU A 185 -14.68 4.48 15.23
C GLU A 185 -15.32 4.66 13.85
N MET A 186 -14.51 5.05 12.87
CA MET A 186 -14.95 5.19 11.47
C MET A 186 -15.27 3.81 10.86
N ALA A 187 -14.43 2.80 11.10
CA ALA A 187 -14.68 1.45 10.58
C ALA A 187 -15.95 0.79 11.16
N LYS A 188 -16.36 1.15 12.39
CA LYS A 188 -17.57 0.64 13.03
C LYS A 188 -18.85 1.38 12.60
N ALA A 189 -18.74 2.64 12.17
CA ALA A 189 -19.87 3.40 11.63
C ALA A 189 -20.26 2.96 10.20
N GLU A 190 -19.42 2.15 9.56
CA GLU A 190 -19.54 1.71 8.16
C GLU A 190 -20.07 0.27 8.01
N ASN A 191 -20.43 -0.38 9.12
CA ASN A 191 -20.92 -1.78 9.20
C ASN A 191 -22.27 -1.85 9.91
#